data_AF-A0A258KE38-F1
#
_entry.id   AF-A0A258KE38-F1
#
_cell.length_a   1.000
_cell.length_b   1.000
_cell.length_c   1.000
_cell.angle_alpha   90.00
_cell.angle_beta   90.00
_cell.angle_gamma   90.00
#
_symmetry.space_group_name_H-M   'P 1'
#
loop_
_entity.id
_entity.type
_entity.pdbx_description
1 polymer ?
#
loop_
_entity_poly.entity_id
_entity_poly.type
_entity_poly.pdbx_seq_one_letter_code
_entity_poly.pdbx_strand_id
1 'polypeptide(L)'
;MAQPQYGEKMAISWMDIARYADSHGYQDDNYRSQWPWRDWVIHALNTNMHYDNFVTWQLAGDLMPNATKEQILATGFNRNHKITEEGGVIDEEYRIQYVDDRTKTFGRAFLATTIECAKCHDHKYDPITQKDYYRISAFFNSIKEVGLESTVGGPETYAKNPRMQITHEDVRTTLQYINKLDTNKLEVSVMKDRDTARKTFLLARGNYDAPTEEVFPSTPEAILPFDSTVYPRNRLGLSEWLFDKKNPLTSRVFVNRMWQEFFGRGLVKSAADFGMQGDLPTHPALLDWLAVDFSEHGWDMKRLVKQIVLSATYRQSSRISKEKLQADPLNLLWSYAPRVRYPAELVRDMLLSSSGLLNPMIGGPSVKPYQPPGLWEMATSGRGLLKKYIQDTGSLLYRRGLYTFI
;
A
#
# COMPACT_ATOMS: atom_id res chain seq x y z
N MET A 1 8.70 16.52 11.59
CA MET A 1 9.53 15.38 11.14
C MET A 1 10.33 14.71 12.26
N ALA A 2 10.69 15.40 13.34
CA ALA A 2 11.39 14.80 14.49
C ALA A 2 10.44 14.10 15.50
N GLN A 3 9.17 14.48 15.54
CA GLN A 3 8.17 13.83 16.38
C GLN A 3 7.80 12.44 15.82
N PRO A 4 7.65 11.40 16.67
CA PRO A 4 7.24 10.06 16.25
C PRO A 4 5.90 9.99 15.51
N GLN A 5 5.02 10.96 15.73
CA GLN A 5 3.72 11.11 15.05
C GLN A 5 3.86 11.41 13.54
N TYR A 6 5.07 11.78 13.09
CA TYR A 6 5.37 11.96 11.67
C TYR A 6 5.08 10.67 10.88
N GLY A 7 5.56 9.52 11.35
CA GLY A 7 5.32 8.23 10.70
C GLY A 7 3.84 7.86 10.64
N GLU A 8 3.08 8.13 11.71
CA GLU A 8 1.62 7.90 11.74
C GLU A 8 0.90 8.71 10.67
N LYS A 9 1.21 10.01 10.56
CA LYS A 9 0.63 10.89 9.53
C LYS A 9 0.96 10.39 8.13
N MET A 10 2.23 10.10 7.87
CA MET A 10 2.68 9.72 6.53
C MET A 10 2.20 8.32 6.12
N ALA A 11 1.96 7.42 7.09
CA ALA A 11 1.51 6.05 6.84
C ALA A 11 0.07 5.98 6.30
N ILE A 12 -0.81 6.93 6.63
CA ILE A 12 -2.22 6.93 6.20
C ILE A 12 -2.34 6.73 4.68
N SER A 13 -1.71 7.63 3.91
CA SER A 13 -1.76 7.56 2.44
C SER A 13 -1.15 6.27 1.88
N TRP A 14 -0.11 5.74 2.54
CA TRP A 14 0.53 4.51 2.10
C TRP A 14 -0.33 3.28 2.38
N MET A 15 -1.04 3.26 3.51
CA MET A 15 -1.98 2.20 3.86
C MET A 15 -3.14 2.10 2.89
N ASP A 16 -3.65 3.24 2.40
CA ASP A 16 -4.68 3.28 1.37
C ASP A 16 -4.17 2.61 0.07
N ILE A 17 -2.96 2.96 -0.37
CA ILE A 17 -2.30 2.36 -1.55
C ILE A 17 -2.10 0.86 -1.35
N ALA A 18 -1.70 0.47 -0.14
CA ALA A 18 -1.48 -0.91 0.24
C ALA A 18 -2.79 -1.67 0.53
N ARG A 19 -3.95 -1.01 0.48
CA ARG A 19 -5.28 -1.58 0.73
C ARG A 19 -5.39 -2.25 2.10
N TYR A 20 -4.77 -1.64 3.10
CA TYR A 20 -4.81 -2.11 4.47
C TYR A 20 -6.26 -2.11 5.01
N ALA A 21 -6.62 -3.19 5.69
CA ALA A 21 -7.87 -3.31 6.46
C ALA A 21 -7.64 -4.26 7.64
N ASP A 22 -8.47 -4.15 8.68
CA ASP A 22 -8.41 -5.00 9.86
C ASP A 22 -9.32 -6.24 9.75
N SER A 23 -9.98 -6.42 8.61
CA SER A 23 -10.83 -7.57 8.28
C SER A 23 -10.48 -8.20 6.93
N HIS A 24 -10.96 -9.41 6.62
CA HIS A 24 -10.66 -10.14 5.38
C HIS A 24 -11.43 -9.62 4.13
N GLY A 25 -12.57 -8.97 4.32
CA GLY A 25 -13.28 -8.15 3.33
C GLY A 25 -14.23 -8.87 2.35
N TYR A 26 -14.46 -10.18 2.52
CA TYR A 26 -15.48 -10.99 1.81
C TYR A 26 -16.67 -11.30 2.74
N GLN A 27 -17.63 -12.14 2.33
CA GLN A 27 -18.89 -12.34 3.06
C GLN A 27 -18.71 -12.71 4.54
N ASP A 28 -17.94 -13.75 4.87
CA ASP A 28 -17.80 -14.20 6.26
C ASP A 28 -16.92 -13.28 7.14
N ASP A 29 -16.37 -12.22 6.52
CA ASP A 29 -15.48 -11.18 7.05
C ASP A 29 -14.99 -11.35 8.50
N ASN A 30 -13.89 -12.08 8.70
CA ASN A 30 -13.24 -12.17 10.01
C ASN A 30 -12.09 -11.18 10.17
N TYR A 31 -11.65 -11.06 11.42
CA TYR A 31 -10.51 -10.24 11.83
C TYR A 31 -9.23 -10.67 11.12
N ARG A 32 -8.41 -9.69 10.72
CA ARG A 32 -7.10 -9.88 10.10
C ARG A 32 -6.00 -9.28 10.95
N SER A 33 -4.97 -10.06 11.28
CA SER A 33 -3.86 -9.63 12.15
C SER A 33 -2.71 -8.95 11.38
N GLN A 34 -3.05 -7.98 10.53
CA GLN A 34 -2.09 -7.31 9.65
C GLN A 34 -1.50 -6.01 10.22
N TRP A 35 -2.03 -5.51 11.34
CA TRP A 35 -1.52 -4.33 12.03
C TRP A 35 -0.01 -4.33 12.37
N PRO A 36 0.70 -5.47 12.55
CA PRO A 36 2.16 -5.44 12.73
C PRO A 36 2.90 -4.88 11.50
N TRP A 37 2.37 -5.10 10.29
CA TRP A 37 2.90 -4.50 9.07
C TRP A 37 2.68 -2.98 9.05
N ARG A 38 1.51 -2.50 9.52
CA ARG A 38 1.25 -1.07 9.67
C ARG A 38 2.26 -0.43 10.63
N ASP A 39 2.53 -1.07 11.75
CA ASP A 39 3.53 -0.58 12.71
C ASP A 39 4.94 -0.54 12.10
N TRP A 40 5.28 -1.51 11.23
CA TRP A 40 6.50 -1.45 10.44
C TRP A 40 6.53 -0.28 9.46
N VAL A 41 5.42 0.04 8.76
CA VAL A 41 5.35 1.22 7.88
C VAL A 41 5.62 2.51 8.67
N ILE A 42 4.98 2.66 9.84
CA ILE A 42 5.20 3.82 10.73
C ILE A 42 6.66 3.90 11.16
N HIS A 43 7.26 2.76 11.53
CA HIS A 43 8.66 2.66 11.91
C HIS A 43 9.59 3.08 10.76
N ALA A 44 9.42 2.51 9.57
CA ALA A 44 10.26 2.78 8.40
C ALA A 44 10.22 4.26 7.98
N LEU A 45 9.04 4.89 8.04
CA LEU A 45 8.90 6.33 7.77
C LEU A 45 9.57 7.18 8.86
N ASN A 46 9.46 6.77 10.13
CA ASN A 46 10.09 7.47 11.25
C ASN A 46 11.63 7.34 11.25
N THR A 47 12.18 6.20 10.86
CA THR A 47 13.63 6.00 10.72
C THR A 47 14.19 6.57 9.41
N ASN A 48 13.32 7.08 8.54
CA ASN A 48 13.69 7.56 7.21
C ASN A 48 14.38 6.49 6.35
N MET A 49 13.85 5.26 6.39
CA MET A 49 14.25 4.21 5.47
C MET A 49 14.19 4.77 4.05
N HIS A 50 15.25 4.61 3.26
CA HIS A 50 15.26 5.10 1.89
C HIS A 50 14.15 4.41 1.07
N TYR A 51 13.53 5.14 0.15
CA TYR A 51 12.34 4.64 -0.55
C TYR A 51 12.60 3.37 -1.38
N ASP A 52 13.80 3.23 -1.93
CA ASP A 52 14.26 2.01 -2.61
C ASP A 52 14.23 0.77 -1.70
N ASN A 53 14.78 0.87 -0.49
CA ASN A 53 14.72 -0.19 0.52
C ASN A 53 13.29 -0.43 1.01
N PHE A 54 12.54 0.66 1.28
CA PHE A 54 11.16 0.59 1.74
C PHE A 54 10.27 -0.18 0.76
N VAL A 55 10.41 0.05 -0.54
CA VAL A 55 9.67 -0.69 -1.58
C VAL A 55 10.24 -2.09 -1.78
N THR A 56 11.56 -2.24 -1.82
CA THR A 56 12.20 -3.55 -2.05
C THR A 56 11.83 -4.56 -0.98
N TRP A 57 11.83 -4.16 0.29
CA TRP A 57 11.45 -5.05 1.39
C TRP A 57 9.96 -5.42 1.31
N GLN A 58 9.10 -4.49 0.90
CA GLN A 58 7.67 -4.77 0.70
C GLN A 58 7.41 -5.71 -0.46
N LEU A 59 8.15 -5.58 -1.56
CA LEU A 59 7.98 -6.43 -2.74
C LEU A 59 8.64 -7.80 -2.59
N ALA A 60 9.80 -7.88 -1.94
CA ALA A 60 10.68 -9.05 -2.03
C ALA A 60 11.55 -9.30 -0.78
N GLY A 61 11.20 -8.74 0.38
CA GLY A 61 11.97 -8.92 1.61
C GLY A 61 12.18 -10.40 2.00
N ASP A 62 11.25 -11.29 1.64
CA ASP A 62 11.36 -12.74 1.85
C ASP A 62 12.34 -13.45 0.90
N LEU A 63 12.71 -12.81 -0.21
CA LEU A 63 13.67 -13.32 -1.20
C LEU A 63 15.09 -12.80 -1.00
N MET A 64 15.29 -11.89 -0.02
CA MET A 64 16.61 -11.37 0.28
C MET A 64 17.50 -12.46 0.92
N PRO A 65 18.81 -12.49 0.62
CA PRO A 65 19.73 -13.41 1.27
C PRO A 65 19.71 -13.23 2.79
N ASN A 66 19.49 -14.31 3.53
CA ASN A 66 19.38 -14.31 5.01
C ASN A 66 18.34 -13.30 5.53
N ALA A 67 17.18 -13.23 4.86
CA ALA A 67 16.09 -12.32 5.19
C ALA A 67 15.78 -12.29 6.70
N THR A 68 15.83 -11.09 7.29
CA THR A 68 15.45 -10.87 8.69
C THR A 68 13.93 -10.94 8.85
N LYS A 69 13.44 -11.13 10.08
CA LYS A 69 11.99 -11.07 10.35
C LYS A 69 11.38 -9.71 9.99
N GLU A 70 12.14 -8.63 10.09
CA GLU A 70 11.69 -7.30 9.68
C GLU A 70 11.50 -7.23 8.16
N GLN A 71 12.46 -7.73 7.38
CA GLN A 71 12.36 -7.81 5.91
C GLN A 71 11.18 -8.68 5.48
N ILE A 72 10.98 -9.83 6.14
CA ILE A 72 9.84 -10.70 5.88
C ILE A 72 8.52 -10.01 6.26
N LEU A 73 8.46 -9.31 7.40
CA LEU A 73 7.27 -8.56 7.83
C LEU A 73 6.86 -7.50 6.80
N ALA A 74 7.83 -6.78 6.23
CA ALA A 74 7.57 -5.76 5.21
C ALA A 74 6.76 -6.29 4.02
N THR A 75 6.96 -7.57 3.65
CA THR A 75 6.21 -8.22 2.57
C THR A 75 4.71 -8.35 2.82
N GLY A 76 4.25 -8.06 4.04
CA GLY A 76 2.84 -7.91 4.38
C GLY A 76 2.08 -6.94 3.47
N PHE A 77 2.77 -6.00 2.81
CA PHE A 77 2.20 -5.14 1.75
C PHE A 77 1.48 -5.97 0.67
N ASN A 78 2.11 -7.07 0.24
CA ASN A 78 1.53 -7.98 -0.75
C ASN A 78 0.41 -8.86 -0.18
N ARG A 79 0.14 -8.83 1.12
CA ARG A 79 -0.85 -9.67 1.81
C ARG A 79 -2.06 -8.90 2.34
N ASN A 80 -2.13 -7.61 2.03
CA ASN A 80 -3.25 -6.75 2.39
C ASN A 80 -4.49 -6.93 1.48
N HIS A 81 -4.40 -7.72 0.40
CA HIS A 81 -5.56 -8.04 -0.43
C HIS A 81 -6.67 -8.75 0.34
N LYS A 82 -7.90 -8.65 -0.16
CA LYS A 82 -9.03 -9.40 0.42
C LYS A 82 -8.76 -10.90 0.31
N ILE A 83 -9.20 -11.66 1.29
CA ILE A 83 -9.06 -13.12 1.33
C ILE A 83 -10.41 -13.74 1.63
N THR A 84 -10.85 -14.70 0.81
CA THR A 84 -12.11 -15.39 1.06
C THR A 84 -11.92 -16.48 2.10
N GLU A 85 -12.94 -16.63 2.94
CA GLU A 85 -13.09 -17.70 3.92
C GLU A 85 -14.35 -18.53 3.64
N GLU A 86 -15.05 -18.19 2.56
CA GLU A 86 -16.35 -18.76 2.22
C GLU A 86 -16.21 -20.18 1.67
N GLY A 87 -16.99 -21.10 2.22
CA GLY A 87 -17.07 -22.46 1.68
C GLY A 87 -17.75 -22.49 0.31
N GLY A 88 -17.29 -23.36 -0.59
CA GLY A 88 -17.90 -23.54 -1.91
C GLY A 88 -17.34 -22.64 -3.02
N VAL A 89 -16.34 -21.81 -2.71
CA VAL A 89 -15.57 -21.09 -3.73
C VAL A 89 -14.66 -22.02 -4.53
N ILE A 90 -14.27 -21.58 -5.72
CA ILE A 90 -13.27 -22.27 -6.54
C ILE A 90 -11.88 -21.78 -6.12
N ASP A 91 -11.08 -22.69 -5.53
CA ASP A 91 -9.75 -22.36 -4.99
C ASP A 91 -8.86 -21.64 -6.02
N GLU A 92 -8.79 -22.17 -7.24
CA GLU A 92 -7.93 -21.60 -8.28
C GLU A 92 -8.40 -20.21 -8.73
N GLU A 93 -9.72 -19.96 -8.75
CA GLU A 93 -10.25 -18.64 -9.11
C GLU A 93 -9.75 -17.58 -8.13
N TYR A 94 -9.91 -17.82 -6.82
CA TYR A 94 -9.50 -16.86 -5.79
C TYR A 94 -8.00 -16.73 -5.71
N ARG A 95 -7.25 -17.81 -5.90
CA ARG A 95 -5.79 -17.75 -5.97
C ARG A 95 -5.32 -16.85 -7.12
N ILE A 96 -5.93 -16.97 -8.30
CA ILE A 96 -5.67 -16.09 -9.43
C ILE A 96 -6.13 -14.66 -9.14
N GLN A 97 -7.26 -14.45 -8.44
CA GLN A 97 -7.69 -13.12 -8.00
C GLN A 97 -6.68 -12.45 -7.05
N TYR A 98 -6.01 -13.21 -6.17
CA TYR A 98 -4.97 -12.67 -5.28
C TYR A 98 -3.71 -12.24 -6.05
N VAL A 99 -3.33 -13.00 -7.07
CA VAL A 99 -2.22 -12.64 -7.99
C VAL A 99 -2.58 -11.40 -8.82
N ASP A 100 -3.80 -11.36 -9.35
CA ASP A 100 -4.37 -10.23 -10.10
C ASP A 100 -4.33 -8.97 -9.23
N ASP A 101 -4.80 -9.03 -8.00
CA ASP A 101 -4.81 -7.93 -7.07
C ASP A 101 -3.40 -7.35 -6.81
N ARG A 102 -2.39 -8.19 -6.58
CA ARG A 102 -1.00 -7.75 -6.41
C ARG A 102 -0.46 -7.11 -7.69
N THR A 103 -0.79 -7.68 -8.85
CA THR A 103 -0.41 -7.13 -10.16
C THR A 103 -0.97 -5.71 -10.32
N LYS A 104 -2.27 -5.52 -10.06
CA LYS A 104 -2.94 -4.21 -10.13
C LYS A 104 -2.33 -3.21 -9.14
N THR A 105 -2.07 -3.68 -7.93
CA THR A 105 -1.46 -2.86 -6.88
C THR A 105 -0.07 -2.41 -7.27
N PHE A 106 0.74 -3.30 -7.84
CA PHE A 106 2.08 -2.96 -8.32
C PHE A 106 2.02 -1.87 -9.41
N GLY A 107 1.17 -2.06 -10.44
CA GLY A 107 1.02 -1.09 -11.53
C GLY A 107 0.56 0.28 -11.03
N ARG A 108 -0.45 0.32 -10.15
CA ARG A 108 -0.94 1.57 -9.57
C ARG A 108 0.08 2.19 -8.62
N ALA A 109 0.62 1.43 -7.67
CA ALA A 109 1.45 1.95 -6.59
C ALA A 109 2.85 2.38 -7.04
N PHE A 110 3.46 1.75 -8.04
CA PHE A 110 4.85 2.06 -8.39
C PHE A 110 5.00 2.67 -9.78
N LEU A 111 4.10 2.35 -10.70
CA LEU A 111 4.14 2.86 -12.07
C LEU A 111 3.09 3.93 -12.35
N ALA A 112 2.07 4.06 -11.48
CA ALA A 112 0.88 4.85 -11.73
C ALA A 112 0.33 4.61 -13.14
N THR A 113 0.21 3.35 -13.54
CA THR A 113 -0.35 2.96 -14.83
C THR A 113 -1.57 2.07 -14.61
N THR A 114 -2.51 2.15 -15.54
CA THR A 114 -3.77 1.38 -15.54
C THR A 114 -3.59 0.00 -16.17
N ILE A 115 -2.49 -0.69 -15.84
CA ILE A 115 -2.16 -2.01 -16.41
C ILE A 115 -3.28 -3.03 -16.22
N GLU A 116 -4.14 -2.86 -15.22
CA GLU A 116 -5.31 -3.70 -14.98
C GLU A 116 -6.27 -3.79 -16.16
N CYS A 117 -6.34 -2.74 -16.99
CA CYS A 117 -7.17 -2.75 -18.18
C CYS A 117 -6.65 -3.75 -19.23
N ALA A 118 -5.38 -4.12 -19.16
CA ALA A 118 -4.77 -5.13 -20.02
C ALA A 118 -5.09 -6.58 -19.60
N LYS A 119 -5.86 -6.81 -18.52
CA LYS A 119 -6.16 -8.17 -18.06
C LYS A 119 -6.90 -9.01 -19.11
N CYS A 120 -7.90 -8.43 -19.77
CA CYS A 120 -8.83 -9.16 -20.63
C CYS A 120 -8.52 -9.02 -22.14
N HIS A 121 -7.78 -7.98 -22.51
CA HIS A 121 -7.39 -7.62 -23.87
C HIS A 121 -6.20 -6.64 -23.80
N ASP A 122 -5.53 -6.33 -24.91
CA ASP A 122 -4.48 -5.29 -24.92
C ASP A 122 -5.03 -3.95 -24.43
N HIS A 123 -4.23 -3.21 -23.68
CA HIS A 123 -4.66 -1.93 -23.15
C HIS A 123 -5.13 -0.99 -24.28
N LYS A 124 -6.26 -0.31 -24.07
CA LYS A 124 -6.94 0.44 -25.14
C LYS A 124 -6.12 1.63 -25.67
N TYR A 125 -5.34 2.27 -24.80
CA TYR A 125 -4.64 3.52 -25.10
C TYR A 125 -3.12 3.43 -24.90
N ASP A 126 -2.69 2.97 -23.74
CA ASP A 126 -1.28 2.71 -23.46
C ASP A 126 -0.72 1.48 -24.21
N PRO A 127 0.58 1.49 -24.57
CA PRO A 127 1.26 0.40 -25.26
C PRO A 127 1.59 -0.75 -24.31
N ILE A 128 0.56 -1.34 -23.69
CA ILE A 128 0.66 -2.44 -22.73
C ILE A 128 -0.20 -3.58 -23.25
N THR A 129 0.44 -4.68 -23.64
CA THR A 129 -0.29 -5.84 -24.15
C THR A 129 -0.90 -6.64 -23.01
N GLN A 130 -1.89 -7.48 -23.31
CA GLN A 130 -2.40 -8.47 -22.36
C GLN A 130 -1.28 -9.41 -21.89
N LYS A 131 -0.35 -9.73 -22.80
CA LYS A 131 0.82 -10.55 -22.47
C LYS A 131 1.70 -9.88 -21.42
N ASP A 132 1.89 -8.57 -21.49
CA ASP A 132 2.66 -7.81 -20.49
C ASP A 132 1.99 -7.86 -19.11
N TYR A 133 0.66 -7.77 -19.05
CA TYR A 133 -0.08 -7.93 -17.78
C TYR A 133 0.23 -9.28 -17.11
N TYR A 134 0.11 -10.38 -17.86
CA TYR A 134 0.37 -11.72 -17.30
C TYR A 134 1.85 -11.99 -17.04
N ARG A 135 2.77 -11.33 -17.76
CA ARG A 135 4.21 -11.34 -17.45
C ARG A 135 4.51 -10.66 -16.12
N ILE A 136 3.83 -9.56 -15.80
CA ILE A 136 3.94 -8.95 -14.47
C ILE A 136 3.31 -9.87 -13.42
N SER A 137 2.12 -10.43 -13.69
CA SER A 137 1.46 -11.36 -12.76
C SER A 137 2.33 -12.58 -12.42
N ALA A 138 3.17 -13.04 -13.34
CA ALA A 138 4.07 -14.17 -13.11
C ALA A 138 5.05 -13.93 -11.95
N PHE A 139 5.43 -12.68 -11.65
CA PHE A 139 6.25 -12.35 -10.47
C PHE A 139 5.54 -12.68 -9.15
N PHE A 140 4.21 -12.63 -9.11
CA PHE A 140 3.42 -12.84 -7.90
C PHE A 140 2.75 -14.23 -7.84
N ASN A 141 2.85 -15.03 -8.90
CA ASN A 141 2.15 -16.31 -9.01
C ASN A 141 2.82 -17.47 -8.27
N SER A 142 4.02 -17.27 -7.72
CA SER A 142 4.83 -18.35 -7.10
C SER A 142 4.71 -18.44 -5.58
N ILE A 143 3.77 -17.73 -4.96
CA ILE A 143 3.60 -17.71 -3.50
C ILE A 143 3.05 -19.06 -3.01
N LYS A 144 3.47 -19.49 -1.82
CA LYS A 144 2.91 -20.64 -1.06
C LYS A 144 1.52 -20.32 -0.48
N GLU A 145 0.62 -19.78 -1.29
CA GLU A 145 -0.76 -19.49 -0.94
C GLU A 145 -1.75 -20.37 -1.72
N VAL A 146 -2.96 -20.47 -1.19
CA VAL A 146 -4.13 -21.09 -1.82
C VAL A 146 -5.25 -20.06 -1.91
N GLY A 147 -6.28 -20.32 -2.72
CA GLY A 147 -7.42 -19.42 -2.84
C GLY A 147 -8.35 -19.47 -1.63
N LEU A 148 -8.66 -20.67 -1.16
CA LEU A 148 -9.49 -20.92 0.00
C LEU A 148 -8.66 -21.47 1.17
N GLU A 149 -8.54 -20.67 2.22
CA GLU A 149 -8.07 -21.15 3.53
C GLU A 149 -9.25 -21.22 4.50
N SER A 150 -10.06 -22.28 4.33
CA SER A 150 -11.23 -22.56 5.16
C SER A 150 -10.82 -22.77 6.61
N THR A 151 -11.03 -21.74 7.44
CA THR A 151 -10.88 -21.86 8.89
C THR A 151 -11.91 -20.98 9.58
N VAL A 152 -12.98 -21.58 10.08
CA VAL A 152 -13.77 -21.00 11.17
C VAL A 152 -12.98 -21.29 12.45
N GLY A 153 -12.54 -20.26 13.17
CA GLY A 153 -11.70 -20.46 14.36
C GLY A 153 -11.36 -19.18 15.12
N GLY A 154 -10.47 -19.31 16.09
CA GLY A 154 -9.97 -18.23 16.94
C GLY A 154 -8.77 -17.48 16.31
N PRO A 155 -7.91 -16.85 17.13
CA PRO A 155 -6.78 -16.03 16.69
C PRO A 155 -5.81 -16.69 15.70
N GLU A 156 -5.76 -18.02 15.67
CA GLU A 156 -4.99 -18.82 14.70
C GLU A 156 -5.46 -18.68 13.24
N THR A 157 -6.62 -18.05 13.02
CA THR A 157 -7.22 -17.86 11.69
C THR A 157 -6.99 -16.46 11.11
N TYR A 158 -6.54 -15.51 11.95
CA TYR A 158 -6.40 -14.09 11.60
C TYR A 158 -5.28 -13.82 10.58
N ALA A 159 -4.32 -14.73 10.48
CA ALA A 159 -3.27 -14.72 9.46
C ALA A 159 -3.34 -16.00 8.62
N LYS A 160 -3.39 -15.81 7.31
CA LYS A 160 -3.44 -16.84 6.28
C LYS A 160 -2.05 -17.16 5.74
N ASN A 161 -1.83 -18.38 5.26
CA ASN A 161 -0.52 -18.80 4.78
C ASN A 161 -0.13 -18.07 3.47
N PRO A 162 1.17 -17.77 3.27
CA PRO A 162 2.24 -17.93 4.25
C PRO A 162 2.14 -16.90 5.39
N ARG A 163 2.49 -17.33 6.61
CA ARG A 163 2.42 -16.51 7.82
C ARG A 163 3.69 -16.60 8.65
N MET A 164 3.95 -15.55 9.41
CA MET A 164 5.08 -15.45 10.34
C MET A 164 4.55 -15.21 11.75
N GLN A 165 5.10 -15.93 12.73
CA GLN A 165 4.83 -15.66 14.14
C GLN A 165 5.78 -14.58 14.67
N ILE A 166 5.22 -13.62 15.40
CA ILE A 166 5.94 -12.58 16.13
C ILE A 166 5.92 -12.93 17.63
N THR A 167 7.07 -13.33 18.14
CA THR A 167 7.28 -13.73 19.54
C THR A 167 7.67 -12.53 20.41
N HIS A 168 7.63 -12.70 21.73
CA HIS A 168 8.13 -11.69 22.66
C HIS A 168 9.63 -11.41 22.48
N GLU A 169 10.40 -12.41 22.10
CA GLU A 169 11.82 -12.23 21.85
C GLU A 169 12.07 -11.39 20.60
N ASP A 170 11.26 -11.59 19.55
CA ASP A 170 11.34 -10.76 18.34
C ASP A 170 11.06 -9.30 18.68
N VAL A 171 10.03 -9.03 19.49
CA VAL A 171 9.70 -7.67 19.94
C VAL A 171 10.81 -7.07 20.81
N ARG A 172 11.50 -7.85 21.64
CA ARG A 172 12.63 -7.33 22.44
C ARG A 172 13.88 -7.05 21.62
N THR A 173 14.06 -7.76 20.50
CA THR A 173 15.31 -7.72 19.72
C THR A 173 15.16 -6.95 18.42
N THR A 174 14.43 -7.51 17.45
CA THR A 174 14.42 -7.08 16.04
C THR A 174 13.22 -6.20 15.71
N LEU A 175 12.11 -6.33 16.44
CA LEU A 175 10.81 -5.71 16.14
C LEU A 175 10.33 -4.83 17.30
N GLN A 176 11.23 -4.05 17.90
CA GLN A 176 11.00 -3.22 19.09
C GLN A 176 9.91 -2.16 18.94
N TYR A 177 9.58 -1.79 17.71
CA TYR A 177 8.51 -0.85 17.40
C TYR A 177 7.11 -1.48 17.44
N ILE A 178 7.00 -2.81 17.52
CA ILE A 178 5.71 -3.51 17.57
C ILE A 178 5.18 -3.49 19.00
N ASN A 179 4.05 -2.81 19.20
CA ASN A 179 3.37 -2.77 20.50
C ASN A 179 2.47 -4.00 20.68
N LYS A 180 3.09 -5.15 20.88
CA LYS A 180 2.41 -6.44 21.07
C LYS A 180 1.84 -6.56 22.48
N LEU A 181 0.58 -6.98 22.58
CA LEU A 181 -0.05 -7.35 23.86
C LEU A 181 0.48 -8.70 24.39
N ASP A 182 0.67 -8.79 25.71
CA ASP A 182 1.33 -9.93 26.38
C ASP A 182 0.57 -11.25 26.32
N THR A 183 -0.74 -11.23 26.08
CA THR A 183 -1.59 -12.41 26.24
C THR A 183 -1.80 -13.24 24.97
N ASN A 184 -1.36 -12.75 23.79
CA ASN A 184 -1.79 -13.33 22.52
C ASN A 184 -0.64 -13.89 21.67
N LYS A 185 -0.87 -15.06 21.04
CA LYS A 185 -0.10 -15.49 19.87
C LYS A 185 -0.34 -14.46 18.75
N LEU A 186 0.73 -13.89 18.21
CA LEU A 186 0.64 -12.92 17.12
C LEU A 186 1.24 -13.54 15.86
N GLU A 187 0.39 -13.75 14.86
CA GLU A 187 0.79 -14.17 13.52
C GLU A 187 0.38 -13.08 12.53
N VAL A 188 1.14 -12.94 11.45
CA VAL A 188 0.88 -11.97 10.38
C VAL A 188 1.09 -12.66 9.04
N SER A 189 0.22 -12.37 8.07
CA SER A 189 0.39 -12.88 6.71
C SER A 189 1.56 -12.16 6.04
N VAL A 190 2.47 -12.95 5.47
CA VAL A 190 3.69 -12.50 4.79
C VAL A 190 3.83 -13.23 3.46
N MET A 191 4.81 -12.84 2.66
CA MET A 191 5.16 -13.55 1.45
C MET A 191 6.14 -14.68 1.75
N LYS A 192 6.03 -15.74 0.96
CA LYS A 192 7.00 -16.83 0.89
C LYS A 192 6.80 -17.57 -0.41
N ASP A 193 7.77 -17.48 -1.30
CA ASP A 193 7.71 -18.18 -2.58
C ASP A 193 7.90 -19.69 -2.42
N ARG A 194 7.38 -20.42 -3.40
CA ARG A 194 7.59 -21.85 -3.62
C ARG A 194 9.03 -22.11 -4.04
N ASP A 195 9.51 -23.30 -3.71
CA ASP A 195 10.86 -23.74 -4.12
C ASP A 195 10.91 -23.96 -5.65
N THR A 196 9.75 -24.19 -6.26
CA THR A 196 9.55 -24.26 -7.71
C THR A 196 8.52 -23.21 -8.14
N ALA A 197 8.86 -22.38 -9.13
CA ALA A 197 7.96 -21.38 -9.68
C ALA A 197 6.70 -22.03 -10.28
N ARG A 198 5.54 -21.40 -10.08
CA ARG A 198 4.30 -21.83 -10.76
C ARG A 198 4.33 -21.35 -12.21
N LYS A 199 3.81 -22.19 -13.11
CA LYS A 199 3.52 -21.77 -14.49
C LYS A 199 2.47 -20.67 -14.48
N THR A 200 2.68 -19.65 -15.31
CA THR A 200 1.73 -18.56 -15.50
C THR A 200 1.28 -18.58 -16.95
N PHE A 201 0.00 -18.37 -17.19
CA PHE A 201 -0.58 -18.40 -18.53
C PHE A 201 -1.30 -17.08 -18.81
N LEU A 202 -1.30 -16.68 -20.08
CA LEU A 202 -2.25 -15.70 -20.57
C LEU A 202 -3.65 -16.32 -20.49
N LEU A 203 -4.61 -15.59 -19.93
CA LEU A 203 -5.98 -16.07 -19.77
C LEU A 203 -6.90 -15.46 -20.82
N ALA A 204 -7.65 -16.30 -21.55
CA ALA A 204 -8.61 -15.83 -22.54
C ALA A 204 -9.67 -14.95 -21.86
N ARG A 205 -9.76 -13.68 -22.26
CA ARG A 205 -10.63 -12.66 -21.64
C ARG A 205 -10.44 -12.50 -20.12
N GLY A 206 -9.32 -12.96 -19.56
CA GLY A 206 -9.06 -12.89 -18.13
C GLY A 206 -9.72 -13.99 -17.28
N ASN A 207 -10.30 -15.02 -17.91
CA ASN A 207 -10.99 -16.12 -17.21
C ASN A 207 -9.98 -17.14 -16.64
N TYR A 208 -10.07 -17.43 -15.34
CA TYR A 208 -9.11 -18.28 -14.63
C TYR A 208 -9.03 -19.72 -15.19
N ASP A 209 -10.11 -20.22 -15.76
CA ASP A 209 -10.26 -21.58 -16.30
C ASP A 209 -9.97 -21.68 -17.80
N ALA A 210 -9.56 -20.59 -18.45
CA ALA A 210 -9.23 -20.53 -19.88
C ALA A 210 -7.76 -20.14 -20.13
N PRO A 211 -6.77 -20.92 -19.65
CA PRO A 211 -5.35 -20.67 -19.92
C PRO A 211 -5.03 -20.90 -21.40
N THR A 212 -4.10 -20.10 -21.92
CA THR A 212 -3.66 -20.16 -23.33
C THR A 212 -2.15 -20.35 -23.42
N GLU A 213 -1.38 -19.29 -23.72
CA GLU A 213 0.07 -19.32 -23.85
C GLU A 213 0.75 -19.21 -22.47
N GLU A 214 1.76 -20.05 -22.20
CA GLU A 214 2.63 -19.89 -21.03
C GLU A 214 3.46 -18.62 -21.14
N VAL A 215 3.55 -17.84 -20.07
CA VAL A 215 4.35 -16.62 -19.98
C VAL A 215 5.30 -16.67 -18.79
N PHE A 216 6.38 -15.89 -18.87
CA PHE A 216 7.43 -15.82 -17.86
C PHE A 216 7.53 -14.42 -17.27
N PRO A 217 8.07 -14.25 -16.05
CA PRO A 217 8.24 -12.95 -15.43
C PRO A 217 9.01 -11.97 -16.32
N SER A 218 8.40 -10.83 -16.63
CA SER A 218 8.95 -9.74 -17.45
C SER A 218 8.09 -8.47 -17.30
N THR A 219 8.54 -7.34 -17.83
CA THR A 219 7.90 -6.02 -17.71
C THR A 219 7.51 -5.45 -19.08
N PRO A 220 6.61 -4.45 -19.14
CA PRO A 220 6.23 -3.83 -20.41
C PRO A 220 7.43 -3.13 -21.05
N GLU A 221 7.75 -3.52 -22.29
CA GLU A 221 8.88 -2.96 -23.06
C GLU A 221 8.78 -1.45 -23.24
N ALA A 222 7.55 -0.92 -23.33
CA ALA A 222 7.29 0.50 -23.50
C ALA A 222 7.67 1.37 -22.28
N ILE A 223 7.84 0.77 -21.08
CA ILE A 223 8.29 1.49 -19.89
C ILE A 223 9.81 1.34 -19.76
N LEU A 224 10.27 0.09 -19.64
CA LEU A 224 11.66 -0.30 -19.58
C LEU A 224 11.70 -1.83 -19.80
N PRO A 225 12.39 -2.33 -20.83
CA PRO A 225 12.52 -3.76 -21.06
C PRO A 225 13.17 -4.49 -19.87
N PHE A 226 12.69 -5.69 -19.54
CA PHE A 226 13.26 -6.51 -18.47
C PHE A 226 14.47 -7.30 -18.99
N ASP A 227 15.67 -6.94 -18.52
CA ASP A 227 16.88 -7.69 -18.84
C ASP A 227 17.13 -8.80 -17.82
N SER A 228 16.84 -10.04 -18.20
CA SER A 228 17.03 -11.20 -17.31
C SER A 228 18.50 -11.62 -17.13
N THR A 229 19.44 -10.97 -17.81
CA THR A 229 20.88 -11.12 -17.52
C THR A 229 21.34 -10.21 -16.39
N VAL A 230 20.57 -9.14 -16.12
CA VAL A 230 20.85 -8.18 -15.04
C VAL A 230 19.99 -8.47 -13.82
N TYR A 231 18.69 -8.73 -14.01
CA TYR A 231 17.74 -8.95 -12.92
C TYR A 231 17.27 -10.40 -12.85
N PRO A 232 17.18 -11.01 -11.66
CA PRO A 232 16.58 -12.32 -11.51
C PRO A 232 15.07 -12.29 -11.84
N ARG A 233 14.54 -13.38 -12.42
CA ARG A 233 13.11 -13.50 -12.77
C ARG A 233 12.22 -13.80 -11.56
N ASN A 234 12.29 -12.95 -10.54
CA ASN A 234 11.50 -13.03 -9.31
C ASN A 234 11.17 -11.62 -8.78
N ARG A 235 10.45 -11.52 -7.66
CA ARG A 235 10.03 -10.21 -7.12
C ARG A 235 11.22 -9.32 -6.73
N LEU A 236 12.36 -9.89 -6.38
CA LEU A 236 13.56 -9.11 -6.07
C LEU A 236 14.08 -8.40 -7.32
N GLY A 237 14.19 -9.12 -8.45
CA GLY A 237 14.57 -8.50 -9.72
C GLY A 237 13.54 -7.53 -10.27
N LEU A 238 12.24 -7.74 -10.00
CA LEU A 238 11.20 -6.74 -10.30
C LEU A 238 11.42 -5.45 -9.52
N SER A 239 11.86 -5.54 -8.25
CA SER A 239 12.21 -4.37 -7.45
C SER A 239 13.47 -3.68 -7.95
N GLU A 240 14.51 -4.44 -8.31
CA GLU A 240 15.72 -3.87 -8.93
C GLU A 240 15.41 -3.13 -10.23
N TRP A 241 14.50 -3.65 -11.05
CA TRP A 241 13.99 -2.98 -12.25
C TRP A 241 13.22 -1.68 -11.96
N LEU A 242 12.49 -1.59 -10.84
CA LEU A 242 11.81 -0.34 -10.45
C LEU A 242 12.81 0.79 -10.15
N PHE A 243 13.95 0.44 -9.57
CA PHE A 243 14.96 1.41 -9.13
C PHE A 243 16.14 1.55 -10.10
N ASP A 244 16.04 0.93 -11.28
CA ASP A 244 16.98 1.20 -12.36
C ASP A 244 16.91 2.68 -12.75
N LYS A 245 18.07 3.30 -12.98
CA LYS A 245 18.17 4.73 -13.33
C LYS A 245 17.45 5.07 -14.64
N LYS A 246 17.22 4.08 -15.51
CA LYS A 246 16.50 4.22 -16.77
C LYS A 246 14.98 4.11 -16.60
N ASN A 247 14.48 3.65 -15.45
CA ASN A 247 13.06 3.57 -15.19
C ASN A 247 12.46 4.99 -15.07
N PRO A 248 11.55 5.39 -15.97
CA PRO A 248 11.08 6.78 -15.99
C PRO A 248 9.97 7.05 -14.95
N LEU A 249 9.35 6.03 -14.37
CA LEU A 249 8.11 6.22 -13.61
C LEU A 249 8.32 6.27 -12.10
N THR A 250 9.12 5.36 -11.53
CA THR A 250 9.16 5.13 -10.08
C THR A 250 9.36 6.41 -9.25
N SER A 251 10.34 7.26 -9.59
CA SER A 251 10.57 8.50 -8.83
C SER A 251 9.49 9.55 -9.07
N ARG A 252 9.04 9.74 -10.32
CA ARG A 252 7.98 10.70 -10.67
C ARG A 252 6.67 10.38 -9.95
N VAL A 253 6.32 9.10 -9.90
CA VAL A 253 5.11 8.61 -9.25
C VAL A 253 5.14 8.90 -7.76
N PHE A 254 6.24 8.57 -7.08
CA PHE A 254 6.37 8.84 -5.65
C PHE A 254 6.39 10.35 -5.34
N VAL A 255 7.17 11.13 -6.09
CA VAL A 255 7.23 12.60 -5.95
C VAL A 255 5.86 13.23 -6.13
N ASN A 256 5.11 12.81 -7.15
CA ASN A 256 3.77 13.34 -7.39
C ASN A 256 2.80 13.05 -6.25
N ARG A 257 2.87 11.85 -5.66
CA ARG A 257 2.06 11.50 -4.48
C ARG A 257 2.46 12.29 -3.26
N MET A 258 3.76 12.46 -3.03
CA MET A 258 4.26 13.29 -1.94
C MET A 258 3.82 14.75 -2.10
N TRP A 259 3.83 15.27 -3.34
CA TRP A 259 3.27 16.58 -3.63
C TRP A 259 1.76 16.64 -3.32
N GLN A 260 0.99 15.65 -3.79
CA GLN A 260 -0.44 15.55 -3.52
C GLN A 260 -0.75 15.49 -2.01
N GLU A 261 0.05 14.78 -1.23
CA GLU A 261 -0.13 14.64 0.22
C GLU A 261 -0.06 15.99 0.95
N PHE A 262 0.75 16.95 0.47
CA PHE A 262 0.87 18.28 1.08
C PHE A 262 -0.05 19.34 0.47
N PHE A 263 -0.40 19.20 -0.81
CA PHE A 263 -1.18 20.21 -1.53
C PHE A 263 -2.61 19.76 -1.85
N GLY A 264 -3.00 18.52 -1.52
CA GLY A 264 -4.30 17.92 -1.84
C GLY A 264 -4.51 17.58 -3.31
N ARG A 265 -3.55 17.91 -4.18
CA ARG A 265 -3.55 17.64 -5.61
C ARG A 265 -2.12 17.43 -6.09
N GLY A 266 -1.86 16.41 -6.90
CA GLY A 266 -0.55 16.19 -7.53
C GLY A 266 -0.25 17.18 -8.64
N LEU A 267 1.02 17.27 -9.05
CA LEU A 267 1.41 17.94 -10.29
C LEU A 267 0.75 17.27 -11.50
N VAL A 268 0.67 15.94 -11.47
CA VAL A 268 -0.27 15.12 -12.24
C VAL A 268 -1.47 14.85 -11.35
N LYS A 269 -2.66 15.33 -11.74
CA LYS A 269 -3.88 15.20 -10.93
C LYS A 269 -4.35 13.74 -10.84
N SER A 270 -4.22 12.97 -11.92
CA SER A 270 -4.47 11.53 -11.97
C SER A 270 -3.32 10.73 -11.34
N ALA A 271 -3.19 10.75 -10.02
CA ALA A 271 -2.01 10.18 -9.33
C ALA A 271 -1.83 8.65 -9.43
N ALA A 272 -2.78 7.94 -10.04
CA ALA A 272 -2.68 6.51 -10.35
C ALA A 272 -2.68 6.22 -11.87
N ASP A 273 -2.69 7.25 -12.72
CA ASP A 273 -2.69 7.13 -14.18
C ASP A 273 -1.80 8.22 -14.80
N PHE A 274 -0.58 7.84 -15.17
CA PHE A 274 0.42 8.60 -15.91
C PHE A 274 0.41 8.18 -17.39
N GLY A 275 -0.49 7.28 -17.79
CA GLY A 275 -0.68 6.85 -19.15
C GLY A 275 -1.45 7.88 -19.97
N MET A 276 -1.86 7.46 -21.17
CA MET A 276 -2.50 8.29 -22.18
C MET A 276 -3.90 8.79 -21.79
N GLN A 277 -4.51 8.26 -20.73
CA GLN A 277 -5.77 8.76 -20.16
C GLN A 277 -5.58 9.60 -18.89
N GLY A 278 -4.33 9.69 -18.40
CA GLY A 278 -3.96 10.57 -17.31
C GLY A 278 -3.98 12.05 -17.67
N ASP A 279 -4.02 12.89 -16.64
CA ASP A 279 -3.76 14.32 -16.75
C ASP A 279 -2.27 14.57 -17.05
N LEU A 280 -1.98 15.52 -17.94
CA LEU A 280 -0.62 16.01 -18.10
C LEU A 280 -0.16 16.76 -16.83
N PRO A 281 1.14 16.70 -16.49
CA PRO A 281 1.66 17.46 -15.36
C PRO A 281 1.48 18.97 -15.59
N THR A 282 1.01 19.69 -14.58
CA THR A 282 0.90 21.17 -14.68
C THR A 282 2.27 21.84 -14.81
N HIS A 283 3.30 21.24 -14.21
CA HIS A 283 4.69 21.71 -14.24
C HIS A 283 5.64 20.54 -14.55
N PRO A 284 5.79 20.12 -15.82
CA PRO A 284 6.59 18.97 -16.20
C PRO A 284 8.05 19.08 -15.74
N ALA A 285 8.68 20.24 -15.98
CA ALA A 285 10.08 20.47 -15.60
C ALA A 285 10.30 20.40 -14.07
N LEU A 286 9.31 20.83 -13.27
CA LEU A 286 9.38 20.73 -11.81
C LEU A 286 9.26 19.27 -11.35
N LEU A 287 8.33 18.51 -11.94
CA LEU A 287 8.17 17.09 -11.64
C LEU A 287 9.45 16.33 -11.98
N ASP A 288 10.02 16.57 -13.16
CA ASP A 288 11.27 15.94 -13.60
C ASP A 288 12.43 16.30 -12.69
N TRP A 289 12.58 17.58 -12.35
CA TRP A 289 13.65 18.04 -11.46
C TRP A 289 13.55 17.41 -10.07
N LEU A 290 12.35 17.40 -9.46
CA LEU A 290 12.14 16.76 -8.16
C LEU A 290 12.36 15.23 -8.22
N ALA A 291 11.97 14.59 -9.32
CA ALA A 291 12.10 13.15 -9.53
C ALA A 291 13.57 12.72 -9.66
N VAL A 292 14.36 13.46 -10.46
CA VAL A 292 15.80 13.23 -10.60
C VAL A 292 16.50 13.51 -9.27
N ASP A 293 16.26 14.67 -8.68
CA ASP A 293 16.85 15.08 -7.40
C ASP A 293 16.57 14.06 -6.29
N PHE A 294 15.34 13.54 -6.19
CA PHE A 294 14.99 12.51 -5.22
C PHE A 294 15.78 11.21 -5.43
N SER A 295 15.89 10.74 -6.66
CA SER A 295 16.63 9.52 -6.98
C SER A 295 18.15 9.66 -6.78
N GLU A 296 18.72 10.81 -7.12
CA GLU A 296 20.17 11.07 -7.00
C GLU A 296 20.60 11.31 -5.55
N HIS A 297 19.70 11.76 -4.69
CA HIS A 297 19.95 11.92 -3.25
C HIS A 297 19.55 10.68 -2.44
N GLY A 298 19.71 9.50 -3.04
CA GLY A 298 19.59 8.22 -2.34
C GLY A 298 18.18 7.90 -1.87
N TRP A 299 17.14 8.40 -2.55
CA TRP A 299 15.74 8.08 -2.24
C TRP A 299 15.33 8.51 -0.82
N ASP A 300 15.93 9.58 -0.28
CA ASP A 300 15.66 10.12 1.05
C ASP A 300 14.27 10.79 1.12
N MET A 301 13.31 10.11 1.75
CA MET A 301 11.93 10.56 1.84
C MET A 301 11.78 11.85 2.68
N LYS A 302 12.44 11.95 3.83
CA LYS A 302 12.36 13.15 4.68
C LYS A 302 13.04 14.36 4.02
N ARG A 303 14.09 14.17 3.23
CA ARG A 303 14.70 15.23 2.41
C ARG A 303 13.69 15.77 1.39
N LEU A 304 13.01 14.89 0.65
CA LEU A 304 11.96 15.30 -0.28
C LEU A 304 10.83 16.06 0.43
N VAL A 305 10.35 15.55 1.58
CA VAL A 305 9.35 16.25 2.40
C VAL A 305 9.85 17.63 2.80
N LYS A 306 11.08 17.73 3.31
CA LYS A 306 11.70 19.00 3.72
C LYS A 306 11.72 20.01 2.57
N GLN A 307 12.09 19.56 1.38
CA GLN A 307 12.14 20.38 0.17
C GLN A 307 10.77 20.93 -0.20
N ILE A 308 9.73 20.09 -0.12
CA ILE A 308 8.34 20.50 -0.36
C ILE A 308 7.89 21.52 0.70
N VAL A 309 8.00 21.20 1.98
CA VAL A 309 7.42 22.04 3.06
C VAL A 309 8.19 23.34 3.32
N LEU A 310 9.44 23.45 2.88
CA LEU A 310 10.23 24.68 2.95
C LEU A 310 10.11 25.56 1.69
N SER A 311 9.45 25.07 0.64
CA SER A 311 9.27 25.81 -0.61
C SER A 311 8.48 27.12 -0.41
N ALA A 312 8.68 28.07 -1.31
CA ALA A 312 7.83 29.28 -1.35
C ALA A 312 6.36 28.91 -1.64
N THR A 313 6.14 27.87 -2.44
CA THR A 313 4.82 27.33 -2.78
C THR A 313 4.05 26.85 -1.56
N TYR A 314 4.68 26.06 -0.69
CA TYR A 314 4.04 25.58 0.55
C TYR A 314 3.74 26.71 1.54
N ARG A 315 4.58 27.76 1.56
CA ARG A 315 4.43 28.91 2.47
C ARG A 315 3.41 29.96 2.00
N GLN A 316 2.74 29.73 0.87
CA GLN A 316 1.72 30.67 0.39
C GLN A 316 0.54 30.79 1.36
N SER A 317 -0.18 31.92 1.29
CA SER A 317 -1.40 32.12 2.08
C SER A 317 -2.60 31.44 1.41
N SER A 318 -3.53 30.92 2.21
CA SER A 318 -4.85 30.45 1.76
C SER A 318 -5.90 31.58 1.65
N ARG A 319 -5.49 32.82 1.96
CA ARG A 319 -6.26 34.03 1.65
C ARG A 319 -5.99 34.42 0.21
N ILE A 320 -7.04 34.46 -0.59
CA ILE A 320 -7.01 34.65 -2.03
C ILE A 320 -7.67 35.98 -2.41
N SER A 321 -6.99 36.78 -3.23
CA SER A 321 -7.56 38.02 -3.78
C SER A 321 -8.41 37.71 -5.01
N LYS A 322 -9.30 38.64 -5.41
CA LYS A 322 -10.15 38.46 -6.58
C LYS A 322 -9.33 38.28 -7.86
N GLU A 323 -8.23 39.01 -7.97
CA GLU A 323 -7.32 39.00 -9.11
C GLU A 323 -6.64 37.63 -9.24
N LYS A 324 -6.15 37.06 -8.13
CA LYS A 324 -5.55 35.71 -8.12
C LYS A 324 -6.58 34.64 -8.47
N LEU A 325 -7.79 34.71 -7.92
CA LEU A 325 -8.85 33.76 -8.24
C LEU A 325 -9.26 33.84 -9.72
N GLN A 326 -9.28 35.03 -10.30
CA GLN A 326 -9.59 35.19 -11.71
C GLN A 326 -8.46 34.67 -12.62
N ALA A 327 -7.20 34.87 -12.24
CA ALA A 327 -6.04 34.44 -13.01
C ALA A 327 -5.78 32.93 -12.92
N ASP A 328 -6.05 32.31 -11.76
CA ASP A 328 -5.77 30.90 -11.50
C ASP A 328 -6.92 30.25 -10.68
N PRO A 329 -8.13 30.13 -11.26
CA PRO A 329 -9.33 29.71 -10.53
C PRO A 329 -9.26 28.27 -10.01
N LEU A 330 -8.42 27.43 -10.62
CA LEU A 330 -8.24 26.02 -10.27
C LEU A 330 -6.95 25.76 -9.48
N ASN A 331 -6.22 26.81 -9.10
CA ASN A 331 -4.91 26.77 -8.44
C ASN A 331 -3.88 25.88 -9.18
N LEU A 332 -3.90 25.84 -10.51
CA LEU A 332 -2.98 25.03 -11.31
C LEU A 332 -1.56 25.60 -11.29
N LEU A 333 -1.43 26.91 -11.11
CA LEU A 333 -0.16 27.63 -11.02
C LEU A 333 0.37 27.70 -9.59
N TRP A 334 -0.34 27.11 -8.63
CA TRP A 334 -0.01 27.17 -7.20
C TRP A 334 0.12 28.61 -6.68
N SER A 335 -0.77 29.48 -7.14
CA SER A 335 -0.75 30.92 -6.84
C SER A 335 -1.29 31.28 -5.44
N TYR A 336 -1.77 30.29 -4.69
CA TYR A 336 -2.17 30.37 -3.28
C TYR A 336 -2.12 28.98 -2.63
N ALA A 337 -2.14 28.93 -1.28
CA ALA A 337 -2.19 27.65 -0.58
C ALA A 337 -3.59 27.01 -0.70
N PRO A 338 -3.67 25.73 -1.11
CA PRO A 338 -4.94 25.03 -1.26
C PRO A 338 -5.62 24.80 0.09
N ARG A 339 -6.96 24.81 0.08
CA ARG A 339 -7.75 24.34 1.23
C ARG A 339 -8.07 22.87 1.01
N VAL A 340 -7.44 22.02 1.80
CA VAL A 340 -7.60 20.57 1.70
C VAL A 340 -8.68 20.08 2.65
N ARG A 341 -9.47 19.10 2.20
CA ARG A 341 -10.40 18.38 3.08
C ARG A 341 -9.60 17.33 3.84
N TYR A 342 -9.69 17.32 5.17
CA TYR A 342 -9.05 16.28 5.96
C TYR A 342 -9.80 14.94 5.86
N PRO A 343 -9.06 13.82 5.78
CA PRO A 343 -9.61 12.48 6.00
C PRO A 343 -10.24 12.34 7.40
N ALA A 344 -11.13 11.36 7.55
CA ALA A 344 -11.90 11.17 8.77
C ALA A 344 -11.01 10.92 10.00
N GLU A 345 -9.89 10.23 9.79
CA GLU A 345 -8.87 9.92 10.79
C GLU A 345 -8.28 11.20 11.39
N LEU A 346 -7.93 12.17 10.54
CA LEU A 346 -7.35 13.44 10.96
C LEU A 346 -8.37 14.37 11.61
N VAL A 347 -9.63 14.34 11.16
CA VAL A 347 -10.72 15.08 11.81
C VAL A 347 -10.88 14.61 13.25
N ARG A 348 -10.91 13.28 13.47
CA ARG A 348 -10.96 12.69 14.80
C ARG A 348 -9.75 13.08 15.65
N ASP A 349 -8.54 12.97 15.10
CA ASP A 349 -7.30 13.33 15.81
C ASP A 349 -7.31 14.79 16.27
N MET A 350 -7.80 15.71 15.42
CA MET A 350 -7.90 17.13 15.77
C MET A 350 -8.88 17.37 16.92
N LEU A 351 -10.05 16.72 16.90
CA LEU A 351 -11.04 16.82 17.98
C LEU A 351 -10.49 16.27 19.31
N LEU A 352 -9.87 15.09 19.29
CA LEU A 352 -9.26 14.48 20.47
C LEU A 352 -8.08 15.31 21.00
N SER A 353 -7.26 15.87 20.12
CA SER A 353 -6.12 16.69 20.51
C SER A 353 -6.56 18.00 21.15
N SER A 354 -7.56 18.68 20.56
CA SER A 354 -8.06 19.96 21.06
C SER A 354 -8.79 19.84 22.42
N SER A 355 -9.36 18.67 22.69
CA SER A 355 -10.02 18.36 23.97
C SER A 355 -9.07 17.80 25.04
N GLY A 356 -7.79 17.57 24.72
CA GLY A 356 -6.81 16.98 25.63
C GLY A 356 -7.01 15.48 25.91
N LEU A 357 -7.87 14.80 25.13
CA LEU A 357 -8.19 13.38 25.31
C LEU A 357 -7.29 12.45 24.48
N LEU A 358 -6.61 12.97 23.46
CA LEU A 358 -5.84 12.16 22.51
C LEU A 358 -4.80 11.28 23.22
N ASN A 359 -4.90 9.98 23.02
CA ASN A 359 -3.90 9.01 23.43
C ASN A 359 -2.75 8.99 22.39
N PRO A 360 -1.52 9.39 22.76
CA PRO A 360 -0.41 9.53 21.81
C PRO A 360 0.38 8.22 21.57
N MET A 361 -0.08 7.10 22.13
CA MET A 361 0.59 5.80 22.00
C MET A 361 0.60 5.36 20.54
N ILE A 362 1.79 4.95 20.07
CA ILE A 362 2.04 4.49 18.71
C ILE A 362 2.02 2.96 18.65
N GLY A 363 1.46 2.43 17.58
CA GLY A 363 1.41 1.01 17.27
C GLY A 363 0.46 0.20 18.14
N GLY A 364 0.38 -1.09 17.87
CA GLY A 364 -0.51 -2.04 18.55
C GLY A 364 -1.81 -2.28 17.80
N PRO A 365 -2.66 -3.23 18.23
CA PRO A 365 -3.87 -3.58 17.50
C PRO A 365 -4.82 -2.39 17.32
N SER A 366 -5.60 -2.41 16.23
CA SER A 366 -6.69 -1.46 16.03
C SER A 366 -7.77 -1.60 17.11
N VAL A 367 -8.42 -0.49 17.42
CA VAL A 367 -9.40 -0.32 18.49
C VAL A 367 -10.77 0.01 17.91
N LYS A 368 -11.80 -0.24 18.71
CA LYS A 368 -13.21 0.04 18.44
C LYS A 368 -13.69 1.19 19.33
N PRO A 369 -13.48 2.47 18.94
CA PRO A 369 -13.92 3.64 19.70
C PRO A 369 -15.45 3.80 19.71
N TYR A 370 -15.98 4.88 20.28
CA TYR A 370 -17.43 5.13 20.31
C TYR A 370 -18.10 5.03 18.94
N GLN A 371 -19.19 4.26 18.88
CA GLN A 371 -20.06 4.14 17.71
C GLN A 371 -21.53 4.11 18.14
N PRO A 372 -22.44 4.84 17.46
CA PRO A 372 -23.87 4.70 17.69
C PRO A 372 -24.37 3.26 17.52
N PRO A 373 -25.29 2.77 18.37
CA PRO A 373 -25.84 1.42 18.25
C PRO A 373 -26.49 1.15 16.89
N GLY A 374 -26.32 -0.07 16.36
CA GLY A 374 -27.03 -0.56 15.17
C GLY A 374 -26.39 -0.22 13.82
N LEU A 375 -25.40 0.68 13.77
CA LEU A 375 -24.72 1.03 12.51
C LEU A 375 -23.86 -0.13 11.98
N TRP A 376 -23.17 -0.83 12.89
CA TRP A 376 -22.30 -1.94 12.53
C TRP A 376 -23.06 -3.16 12.06
N GLU A 377 -24.14 -3.51 12.77
CA GLU A 377 -24.95 -4.69 12.45
C GLU A 377 -25.59 -4.60 11.06
N MET A 378 -25.83 -3.39 10.53
CA MET A 378 -26.28 -3.19 9.15
C MET A 378 -25.17 -3.36 8.09
N ALA A 379 -23.91 -3.24 8.48
CA ALA A 379 -22.76 -3.25 7.57
C ALA A 379 -22.04 -4.61 7.51
N THR A 380 -22.38 -5.56 8.38
CA THR A 380 -21.74 -6.89 8.43
C THR A 380 -22.63 -7.99 7.88
N SER A 381 -22.06 -9.17 7.62
CA SER A 381 -22.83 -10.36 7.20
C SER A 381 -23.69 -10.98 8.30
N GLY A 382 -23.65 -10.43 9.53
CA GLY A 382 -24.32 -10.99 10.70
C GLY A 382 -23.68 -12.29 11.22
N ARG A 383 -22.52 -12.68 10.68
CA ARG A 383 -21.77 -13.90 11.03
C ARG A 383 -20.35 -13.57 11.49
N GLY A 384 -19.67 -14.57 12.05
CA GLY A 384 -18.27 -14.44 12.48
C GLY A 384 -18.05 -13.60 13.74
N LEU A 385 -16.77 -13.33 14.01
CA LEU A 385 -16.33 -12.54 15.17
C LEU A 385 -16.69 -11.06 15.04
N LEU A 386 -16.83 -10.59 13.81
CA LEU A 386 -17.17 -9.20 13.51
C LEU A 386 -18.68 -8.96 13.40
N LYS A 387 -19.56 -9.92 13.73
CA LYS A 387 -21.03 -9.70 13.67
C LYS A 387 -21.58 -8.59 14.57
N LYS A 388 -20.84 -8.20 15.61
CA LYS A 388 -21.24 -7.20 16.61
C LYS A 388 -20.08 -6.26 16.88
N TYR A 389 -20.39 -4.98 17.02
CA TYR A 389 -19.40 -4.00 17.45
C TYR A 389 -19.23 -4.05 18.96
N ILE A 390 -18.12 -4.64 19.42
CA ILE A 390 -17.75 -4.61 20.84
C ILE A 390 -16.86 -3.40 21.04
N GLN A 391 -17.42 -2.32 21.59
CA GLN A 391 -16.70 -1.09 21.88
C GLN A 391 -15.61 -1.34 22.94
N ASP A 392 -14.42 -0.78 22.70
CA ASP A 392 -13.34 -0.78 23.67
C ASP A 392 -13.62 0.18 24.85
N THR A 393 -12.74 0.17 25.86
CA THR A 393 -12.89 0.97 27.08
C THR A 393 -11.63 1.74 27.42
N GLY A 394 -11.74 2.71 28.33
CA GLY A 394 -10.60 3.47 28.85
C GLY A 394 -9.84 4.27 27.78
N SER A 395 -8.51 4.24 27.84
CA SER A 395 -7.63 5.02 26.94
C SER A 395 -7.68 4.56 25.48
N LEU A 396 -8.22 3.36 25.19
CA LEU A 396 -8.39 2.84 23.83
C LEU A 396 -9.45 3.62 23.05
N LEU A 397 -10.45 4.19 23.73
CA LEU A 397 -11.51 5.01 23.13
C LEU A 397 -11.00 6.32 22.52
N TYR A 398 -9.76 6.71 22.82
CA TYR A 398 -9.16 8.00 22.45
C TYR A 398 -7.86 7.85 21.65
N ARG A 399 -7.62 6.67 21.08
CA ARG A 399 -6.54 6.45 20.10
C ARG A 399 -6.77 7.27 18.84
N ARG A 400 -5.67 7.58 18.13
CA ARG A 400 -5.71 8.21 16.82
C ARG A 400 -6.60 7.46 15.85
N GLY A 401 -7.18 8.19 14.90
CA GLY A 401 -8.02 7.68 13.82
C GLY A 401 -7.36 6.54 13.04
N LEU A 402 -6.05 6.61 12.82
CA LEU A 402 -5.22 5.55 12.20
C LEU A 402 -5.38 4.16 12.83
N TYR A 403 -5.72 4.11 14.12
CA TYR A 403 -5.91 2.86 14.87
C TYR A 403 -7.38 2.48 15.01
N THR A 404 -8.30 3.20 14.37
CA THR A 404 -9.71 2.80 14.38
C THR A 404 -9.85 1.58 13.48
N PHE A 405 -10.52 0.55 13.98
CA PHE A 405 -10.80 -0.66 13.22
C PHE A 405 -11.58 -0.32 11.94
N ILE A 406 -11.04 -0.74 10.78
CA ILE A 406 -11.62 -0.50 9.44
C ILE A 406 -11.80 -1.77 8.62
#